data_AF-A0A8H9F7F3-F1
#
_entry.id   AF-A0A8H9F7F3-F1
#
_cell.length_a   1.000
_cell.length_b   1.000
_cell.length_c   1.000
_cell.angle_alpha   90.00
_cell.angle_beta   90.00
_cell.angle_gamma   90.00
#
_symmetry.space_group_name_H-M   'P 1'
#
loop_
_entity.id
_entity.type
_entity.pdbx_description
1 polymer ?
#
loop_
_entity_poly.entity_id
_entity_poly.type
_entity_poly.pdbx_seq_one_letter_code
_entity_poly.pdbx_strand_id
1 'polypeptide(L)' 'MIDALKKYGPILGLIMGISRILRCNPFVRGGVDPVPDNFTVFRNPHPERYEDEIIASKFHSDSK' A
#
# COMPACT_ATOMS: atom_id res chain seq x y z
N MET A 1 -3.43 7.64 -3.17
CA MET A 1 -2.81 8.83 -3.79
C MET A 1 -3.36 10.10 -3.17
N ILE A 2 -4.68 10.28 -3.14
CA ILE A 2 -5.33 11.43 -2.48
C ILE A 2 -4.90 11.55 -1.01
N ASP A 3 -4.88 10.46 -0.26
CA ASP A 3 -4.47 10.50 1.16
C ASP A 3 -2.99 10.86 1.35
N ALA A 4 -2.12 10.48 0.41
CA ALA A 4 -0.70 10.83 0.46
C ALA A 4 -0.47 12.33 0.20
N LEU A 5 -1.25 12.92 -0.71
CA LEU A 5 -1.25 14.37 -0.97
C LEU A 5 -1.75 15.15 0.25
N LYS A 6 -2.79 14.65 0.94
CA LYS A 6 -3.32 15.27 2.17
C LYS A 6 -2.32 15.18 3.33
N LYS A 7 -1.62 14.04 3.48
CA LYS A 7 -0.73 13.77 4.62
C LYS A 7 0.66 14.39 4.48
N TYR A 8 1.25 14.33 3.29
CA TYR A 8 2.64 14.75 3.05
C TYR A 8 2.77 15.97 2.13
N GLY A 9 1.65 16.52 1.67
CA GLY A 9 1.62 17.65 0.73
C GLY A 9 1.87 17.23 -0.73
N PRO A 10 1.87 18.21 -1.64
CA PRO A 10 1.87 17.97 -3.08
C PRO A 10 3.13 17.26 -3.59
N ILE A 11 4.32 17.65 -3.10
CA ILE A 11 5.60 17.13 -3.60
C ILE A 11 5.81 15.67 -3.17
N LEU A 12 5.76 15.39 -1.86
CA LEU A 12 5.98 14.05 -1.32
C LEU A 12 4.83 13.09 -1.69
N GLY A 13 3.59 13.58 -1.71
CA GLY A 13 2.44 12.82 -2.18
C GLY A 13 2.54 12.40 -3.64
N LEU A 14 3.08 13.27 -4.51
CA LEU A 14 3.35 12.95 -5.91
C LEU A 14 4.44 11.88 -6.04
N ILE A 15 5.55 12.00 -5.32
CA ILE A 15 6.65 11.02 -5.33
C ILE A 15 6.14 9.63 -4.89
N MET A 16 5.38 9.56 -3.79
CA MET A 16 4.72 8.30 -3.37
C MET A 16 3.81 7.76 -4.47
N GLY A 17 2.98 8.60 -5.09
CA GLY A 17 2.08 8.20 -6.17
C GLY A 17 2.81 7.63 -7.39
N ILE A 18 3.86 8.29 -7.86
CA ILE A 18 4.68 7.83 -8.98
C ILE A 18 5.33 6.49 -8.65
N SER A 19 5.88 6.32 -7.45
CA SER A 19 6.47 5.05 -7.02
C SER A 19 5.49 3.89 -7.04
N ARG A 20 4.20 4.14 -6.76
CA ARG A 20 3.14 3.13 -6.85
C ARG A 20 2.88 2.72 -8.29
N ILE A 21 2.84 3.67 -9.22
CA ILE A 21 2.66 3.40 -10.65
C ILE A 21 3.84 2.60 -11.22
N LEU A 22 5.07 2.98 -10.89
CA LEU A 22 6.27 2.27 -11.36
C LEU A 22 6.32 0.80 -10.89
N ARG A 23 5.70 0.51 -9.73
CA ARG A 23 5.58 -0.85 -9.19
C ARG A 23 4.40 -1.63 -9.77
N CYS A 24 3.55 -1.02 -10.59
CA CYS A 24 2.38 -1.65 -11.18
C CYS A 24 2.78 -2.46 -12.42
N ASN A 25 3.31 -3.66 -12.20
CA ASN A 25 3.64 -4.61 -13.25
C ASN A 25 3.34 -6.05 -12.78
N PRO A 26 3.08 -7.01 -13.68
CA PRO A 26 2.62 -8.36 -13.30
C PRO A 26 3.66 -9.19 -12.54
N PHE A 27 4.93 -8.78 -12.55
CA PHE A 27 6.01 -9.43 -11.80
C PHE A 27 6.05 -8.99 -10.33
N VAL A 28 5.23 -8.01 -9.96
CA VAL A 28 5.08 -7.51 -8.61
C VAL A 28 3.80 -8.09 -7.99
N ARG A 29 3.95 -8.75 -6.84
CA ARG A 29 2.81 -9.16 -6.01
C ARG A 29 2.06 -7.91 -5.53
N GLY A 30 0.77 -7.86 -5.84
CA GLY A 30 -0.14 -6.82 -5.35
C GLY A 30 -0.44 -6.97 -3.86
N GLY A 31 -1.18 -6.02 -3.31
CA GLY A 31 -1.60 -5.99 -1.91
C GLY A 31 -2.10 -4.60 -1.52
N VAL A 32 -2.62 -4.48 -0.29
CA VAL A 32 -3.05 -3.19 0.25
C VAL A 32 -1.81 -2.32 0.53
N ASP A 33 -1.76 -1.12 -0.06
CA ASP A 33 -0.68 -0.14 0.12
C ASP A 33 -1.22 1.10 0.87
N PRO A 34 -1.31 1.03 2.22
CA PRO A 34 -1.77 2.14 3.05
C PRO A 34 -0.77 3.30 3.00
N VAL A 35 -1.22 4.51 3.32
CA VAL A 35 -0.30 5.65 3.48
C VAL A 35 0.30 5.58 4.89
N PRO A 36 1.63 5.38 5.03
CA PRO A 36 2.29 5.24 6.33
C PRO A 36 2.20 6.53 7.16
N ASP A 37 2.60 6.50 8.44
CA ASP A 37 2.71 7.70 9.27
C ASP A 37 3.99 8.48 8.99
N ASN A 38 5.10 7.77 8.78
CA ASN A 38 6.37 8.36 8.35
C ASN A 38 6.56 8.18 6.85
N PHE A 39 7.10 9.20 6.18
CA PHE A 39 7.30 9.15 4.73
C PHE A 39 8.26 8.02 4.37
N THR A 40 7.80 7.09 3.53
CA THR A 40 8.61 6.02 2.94
C THR A 40 8.09 5.68 1.56
N VAL A 41 9.02 5.35 0.66
CA VAL A 41 8.72 4.91 -0.71
C VAL A 41 8.70 3.37 -0.79
N PHE A 42 9.19 2.69 0.24
CA PHE A 42 9.24 1.23 0.30
C PHE A 42 7.84 0.63 0.54
N ARG A 43 7.68 -0.66 0.19
CA ARG A 43 6.41 -1.36 0.43
C ARG A 43 6.25 -1.62 1.91
N ASN A 44 5.00 -1.62 2.36
CA ASN A 44 4.67 -2.16 3.65
C ASN A 44 4.92 -3.68 3.65
N PRO A 45 5.72 -4.22 4.58
CA PRO A 45 6.09 -5.64 4.58
C PRO A 45 4.93 -6.56 5.00
N HIS A 46 3.86 -5.99 5.56
CA HIS A 46 2.79 -6.73 6.21
C HIS A 46 1.40 -6.18 5.81
N PRO A 47 1.03 -6.24 4.51
CA PRO A 47 -0.21 -5.68 3.97
C PRO A 47 -1.50 -6.28 4.55
N GLU A 48 -1.45 -7.51 5.04
CA GLU A 48 -2.57 -8.24 5.64
C GLU A 48 -3.12 -7.59 6.92
N ARG A 49 -2.36 -6.70 7.58
CA ARG A 49 -2.87 -5.90 8.70
C ARG A 49 -3.90 -4.84 8.29
N TYR A 50 -4.00 -4.55 6.99
CA TYR A 50 -4.88 -3.54 6.43
C TYR A 50 -6.00 -4.14 5.57
N GLU A 51 -6.13 -5.46 5.58
CA GLU A 51 -7.21 -6.17 4.91
C GLU A 51 -8.40 -6.32 5.85
N ASP A 52 -9.62 -6.10 5.34
CA ASP A 52 -10.83 -6.37 6.10
C ASP A 52 -10.99 -7.88 6.33
N GLU A 53 -11.69 -8.26 7.39
CA GLU A 53 -11.92 -9.66 7.78
C GLU A 53 -12.47 -10.52 6.62
N ILE A 54 -13.31 -9.93 5.77
CA ILE A 54 -13.88 -10.58 4.58
C ILE A 54 -12.79 -10.90 3.53
N ILE A 55 -11.82 -10.00 3.34
CA ILE A 55 -10.71 -10.18 2.39
C ILE A 55 -9.69 -11.15 2.99
N ALA A 56 -9.32 -10.97 4.25
CA ALA A 56 -8.38 -11.83 4.96
C ALA A 56 -8.85 -13.29 4.97
N SER A 57 -10.13 -13.55 5.27
CA SER A 57 -10.69 -14.91 5.24
C SER A 57 -10.74 -15.53 3.84
N LYS A 58 -10.88 -14.72 2.78
CA LYS A 58 -10.93 -15.22 1.39
C LYS A 58 -9.56 -15.53 0.80
N PHE A 59 -8.53 -14.77 1.15
CA PHE A 59 -7.21 -14.85 0.53
C PHE A 59 -6.12 -15.42 1.43
N HIS A 60 -6.31 -15.42 2.76
CA HIS A 60 -5.32 -15.88 3.76
C HIS A 60 -5.92 -16.87 4.78
N SER A 61 -6.88 -17.69 4.34
CA SER A 61 -7.63 -18.65 5.18
C SER A 61 -6.76 -19.68 5.95
N ASP A 62 -5.48 -19.87 5.56
CA ASP A 62 -4.64 -20.97 6.05
C ASP A 62 -3.67 -20.61 7.19
N SER A 63 -3.71 -19.40 7.74
CA SER A 63 -2.87 -19.05 8.91
C SER A 63 -3.70 -19.13 10.20
N LYS A 64 -4.07 -20.34 10.61
CA LYS A 64 -4.56 -20.61 11.96
C LYS A 64 -3.62 -21.54 12.70
#